data_AF-A0A7C5NDP7-F1
#
_entry.id   AF-A0A7C5NDP7-F1
#
_cell.length_a   1.000
_cell.length_b   1.000
_cell.length_c   1.000
_cell.angle_alpha   90.00
_cell.angle_beta   90.00
_cell.angle_gamma   90.00
#
_symmetry.space_group_name_H-M   'P 1'
#
loop_
_entity.id
_entity.type
_entity.pdbx_description
1 polymer ?
#
loop_
_entity_poly.entity_id
_entity_poly.type
_entity_poly.pdbx_seq_one_letter_code
_entity_poly.pdbx_strand_id
1 'polypeptide(L)'
;MTFGGAATARMPRVILANLRTGEGYEMPFVPEKITEQVTAVRARLDIFGLPHQRRQYRGTSNHTISGLEFFFRGTTPEEVENVHNGRRFLLSLMYPSESADSVANGGTPRVLFVWPSLFRLTCELDVVSIEHSKFNSQGLTTIFR
;
A
#
# COMPACT_ATOMS: atom_id res chain seq x y z
N MET A 1 -17.35 15.35 39.68
CA MET A 1 -16.32 14.66 38.87
C MET A 1 -17.05 13.85 37.82
N THR A 2 -17.23 14.42 36.63
CA THR A 2 -17.90 13.77 35.50
C THR A 2 -16.85 13.00 34.71
N PHE A 3 -16.99 11.68 34.64
CA PHE A 3 -16.15 10.85 33.79
C PHE A 3 -16.44 11.20 32.34
N GLY A 4 -15.40 11.66 31.63
CA GLY A 4 -15.47 12.08 30.23
C GLY A 4 -16.06 10.97 29.36
N GLY A 5 -16.95 11.37 28.45
CA GLY A 5 -17.48 10.48 27.43
C GLY A 5 -16.33 9.79 26.71
N ALA A 6 -16.37 8.46 26.67
CA ALA A 6 -15.48 7.69 25.83
C ALA A 6 -15.69 8.15 24.39
N ALA A 7 -14.78 8.97 23.89
CA ALA A 7 -14.67 9.21 22.46
C ALA A 7 -14.58 7.83 21.82
N THR A 8 -15.63 7.40 21.14
CA THR A 8 -15.64 6.17 20.35
C THR A 8 -14.40 6.23 19.46
N ALA A 9 -13.36 5.48 19.83
CA ALA A 9 -12.07 5.52 19.18
C ALA A 9 -12.29 5.00 17.76
N ARG A 10 -12.43 5.94 16.80
CA ARG A 10 -12.51 5.62 15.37
C ARG A 10 -11.29 4.77 15.06
N MET A 11 -11.52 3.56 14.53
CA MET A 11 -10.43 2.65 14.22
C MET A 11 -9.37 3.36 13.37
N PRO A 12 -8.07 3.17 13.67
CA PRO A 12 -7.00 3.83 12.94
C PRO A 12 -7.09 3.43 11.46
N ARG A 13 -7.30 4.42 10.60
CA ARG A 13 -7.39 4.22 9.15
C ARG A 13 -6.00 4.18 8.54
N VAL A 14 -5.87 3.39 7.48
CA VAL A 14 -4.68 3.39 6.64
C VAL A 14 -4.75 4.59 5.71
N ILE A 15 -3.66 5.34 5.62
CA ILE A 15 -3.55 6.51 4.75
C ILE A 15 -2.47 6.22 3.72
N LEU A 16 -2.82 6.39 2.45
CA LEU A 16 -1.86 6.44 1.35
C LEU A 16 -1.72 7.88 0.89
N ALA A 17 -0.51 8.42 0.92
CA ALA A 17 -0.24 9.74 0.37
C ALA A 17 0.78 9.66 -0.76
N ASN A 18 0.45 10.25 -1.91
CA ASN A 18 1.40 10.41 -2.99
C ASN A 18 2.41 11.49 -2.61
N LEU A 19 3.69 11.14 -2.51
CA LEU A 19 4.72 12.08 -2.07
C LEU A 19 5.03 13.17 -3.10
N ARG A 20 4.66 12.97 -4.37
CA ARG A 20 4.88 13.97 -5.43
C ARG A 20 3.77 15.01 -5.48
N THR A 21 2.51 14.57 -5.45
CA THR A 21 1.35 15.49 -5.53
C THR A 21 0.90 15.99 -4.17
N GLY A 22 1.27 15.30 -3.09
CA GLY A 22 0.77 15.58 -1.74
C GLY A 22 -0.66 15.11 -1.49
N GLU A 23 -1.30 14.50 -2.50
CA GLU A 23 -2.65 13.99 -2.38
C GLU A 23 -2.67 12.73 -1.51
N GLY A 24 -3.52 12.76 -0.49
CA GLY A 24 -3.76 11.64 0.42
C GLY A 24 -5.13 11.02 0.20
N TYR A 25 -5.20 9.69 0.23
CA TYR A 25 -6.45 8.95 0.28
C TYR A 25 -6.50 8.12 1.56
N GLU A 26 -7.56 8.32 2.35
CA GLU A 26 -7.84 7.50 3.52
C GLU A 26 -8.58 6.22 3.09
N MET A 27 -8.01 5.07 3.41
CA MET A 27 -8.66 3.80 3.11
C MET A 27 -9.88 3.59 4.01
N PRO A 28 -11.02 3.18 3.45
CA PRO A 28 -12.27 3.04 4.19
C PRO A 28 -12.23 1.87 5.18
N PHE A 29 -11.48 0.81 4.87
CA PHE A 29 -11.40 -0.41 5.67
C PHE A 29 -9.96 -0.80 5.99
N VAL A 30 -9.79 -1.48 7.11
CA VAL A 30 -8.52 -2.03 7.58
C VAL A 30 -8.38 -3.45 7.04
N PRO A 31 -7.21 -3.83 6.49
CA PRO A 31 -7.00 -5.19 6.00
C PRO A 31 -6.94 -6.19 7.18
N GLU A 32 -7.41 -7.41 6.96
CA GLU A 32 -7.42 -8.45 8.01
C GLU A 32 -6.03 -9.02 8.29
N LYS A 33 -5.19 -9.12 7.24
CA LYS A 33 -3.86 -9.74 7.28
C LYS A 33 -2.86 -8.90 6.51
N ILE A 34 -1.62 -8.95 6.95
CA ILE A 34 -0.46 -8.37 6.27
C ILE A 34 0.67 -9.39 6.35
N THR A 35 1.40 -9.56 5.25
CA THR A 35 2.62 -10.37 5.20
C THR A 35 3.82 -9.48 4.89
N GLU A 36 4.79 -9.48 5.79
CA GLU A 36 6.02 -8.72 5.69
C GLU A 36 7.19 -9.65 5.35
N GLN A 37 7.96 -9.31 4.31
CA GLN A 37 9.13 -10.09 3.92
C GLN A 37 10.37 -9.20 3.77
N VAL A 38 11.40 -9.52 4.55
CA VAL A 38 12.73 -8.93 4.44
C VAL A 38 13.75 -10.05 4.30
N THR A 39 14.56 -10.01 3.24
CA THR A 39 15.53 -11.07 2.94
C THR A 39 16.96 -10.54 3.02
N ALA A 40 17.77 -11.08 3.95
CA ALA A 40 19.19 -10.78 4.00
C ALA A 40 19.98 -11.67 3.03
N VAL A 41 20.59 -11.06 2.02
CA VAL A 41 21.40 -11.75 1.01
C VAL A 41 22.77 -12.06 1.60
N ARG A 42 23.10 -13.36 1.67
CA ARG A 42 24.39 -13.84 2.18
C ARG A 42 25.10 -14.70 1.12
N ALA A 43 26.33 -14.34 0.78
CA ALA A 43 27.19 -15.11 -0.10
C ALA A 43 27.80 -16.30 0.66
N ARG A 44 27.96 -17.44 0.00
CA ARG A 44 28.70 -18.59 0.55
C ARG A 44 30.16 -18.46 0.11
N LEU A 45 31.08 -18.61 1.06
CA LEU A 45 32.51 -18.59 0.80
C LEU A 45 33.06 -20.01 0.97
N ASP A 46 33.53 -20.59 -0.12
CA ASP A 46 34.21 -21.87 -0.13
C ASP A 46 35.71 -21.62 0.08
N ILE A 47 36.11 -21.64 1.35
CA ILE A 47 37.50 -21.48 1.77
C ILE A 47 38.03 -22.88 2.09
N PHE A 48 39.07 -23.29 1.39
CA PHE A 48 39.73 -24.58 1.64
C PHE A 48 40.28 -24.67 3.07
N GLY A 49 40.12 -25.84 3.69
CA GLY A 49 40.65 -26.11 5.04
C GLY A 49 39.73 -25.71 6.19
N LEU A 50 38.54 -25.13 5.94
CA LEU A 50 37.53 -24.90 6.97
C LEU A 50 36.51 -26.05 7.02
N PRO A 51 36.11 -26.51 8.22
CA PRO A 51 35.14 -27.59 8.37
C PRO A 51 33.69 -27.15 8.09
N HIS A 52 33.43 -25.84 7.92
CA HIS A 52 32.10 -25.29 7.66
C HIS A 52 32.15 -24.20 6.58
N GLN A 53 31.06 -24.06 5.82
CA GLN A 53 30.89 -22.97 4.86
C GLN A 53 30.56 -21.66 5.59
N ARG A 54 31.45 -20.68 5.47
CA ARG A 54 31.19 -19.33 6.00
C ARG A 54 30.20 -18.60 5.09
N ARG A 55 29.28 -17.87 5.71
CA ARG A 55 28.33 -16.99 5.01
C ARG A 55 28.72 -15.54 5.24
N GLN A 56 29.03 -14.81 4.17
CA GLN A 56 29.33 -13.39 4.23
C GLN A 56 28.07 -12.59 3.90
N TYR A 57 27.76 -11.61 4.74
CA TYR A 57 26.66 -10.68 4.45
C TYR A 57 27.01 -9.82 3.24
N ARG A 58 26.12 -9.79 2.24
CA ARG A 58 26.28 -9.02 1.00
C ARG A 58 25.41 -7.77 0.99
N GLY A 59 24.20 -7.88 1.55
CA GLY A 59 23.24 -6.79 1.61
C GLY A 59 21.86 -7.29 2.05
N THR A 60 20.91 -6.36 2.20
CA THR A 60 19.51 -6.68 2.45
C THR A 60 18.73 -6.43 1.16
N SER A 61 17.87 -7.38 0.80
CA SER A 61 16.95 -7.26 -0.33
C SER A 61 15.80 -6.32 0.01
N ASN A 62 14.94 -6.04 -0.97
CA ASN A 62 13.80 -5.15 -0.80
C ASN A 62 12.86 -5.68 0.28
N HIS A 63 12.44 -4.77 1.16
CA HIS A 63 11.38 -5.03 2.12
C HIS A 63 10.05 -5.01 1.36
N THR A 64 9.43 -6.19 1.25
CA THR A 64 8.17 -6.36 0.51
C THR A 64 7.02 -6.56 1.49
N ILE A 65 5.98 -5.74 1.36
CA ILE A 65 4.73 -5.88 2.10
C ILE A 65 3.68 -6.40 1.12
N SER A 66 3.07 -7.52 1.47
CA SER A 66 2.12 -8.25 0.62
C SER A 66 0.85 -8.60 1.40
N GLY A 67 -0.19 -9.02 0.67
CA GLY A 67 -1.46 -9.44 1.28
C GLY A 67 -2.34 -8.29 1.80
N LEU A 68 -2.06 -7.05 1.39
CA LEU A 68 -2.93 -5.91 1.68
C LEU A 68 -4.21 -5.99 0.84
N GLU A 69 -5.31 -6.36 1.47
CA GLU A 69 -6.62 -6.43 0.83
C GLU A 69 -7.54 -5.36 1.40
N PHE A 70 -8.01 -4.46 0.54
CA PHE A 70 -8.87 -3.34 0.93
C PHE A 70 -10.24 -3.54 0.33
N PHE A 71 -11.27 -3.55 1.18
CA PHE A 71 -12.64 -3.61 0.71
C PHE A 71 -13.18 -2.20 0.48
N PHE A 72 -13.90 -1.99 -0.61
CA PHE A 72 -14.56 -0.73 -0.93
C PHE A 72 -16.04 -1.00 -1.18
N ARG A 73 -16.91 -0.24 -0.52
CA ARG A 73 -18.36 -0.35 -0.68
C ARG A 73 -18.98 1.03 -0.64
N GLY A 74 -19.79 1.34 -1.64
CA GLY A 74 -20.70 2.47 -1.62
C GLY A 74 -22.13 2.01 -1.84
N THR A 75 -23.08 2.60 -1.16
CA THR A 75 -24.51 2.36 -1.34
C THR A 75 -25.20 3.62 -1.86
N THR A 76 -24.75 4.79 -1.40
CA THR A 76 -25.21 6.09 -1.91
C THR A 76 -24.41 6.51 -3.15
N PRO A 77 -24.95 7.40 -4.01
CA PRO A 77 -24.22 7.92 -5.17
C PRO A 77 -22.86 8.55 -4.81
N GLU A 78 -22.80 9.29 -3.70
CA GLU A 78 -21.57 9.91 -3.20
C GLU A 78 -20.54 8.87 -2.76
N GLU A 79 -20.98 7.80 -2.08
CA GLU A 79 -20.08 6.72 -1.69
C GLU A 79 -19.57 5.95 -2.91
N VAL A 80 -20.40 5.74 -3.93
CA VAL A 80 -19.99 5.12 -5.20
C VAL A 80 -18.92 5.97 -5.89
N GLU A 81 -19.08 7.29 -5.89
CA GLU A 81 -18.05 8.19 -6.43
C GLU A 81 -16.74 8.11 -5.63
N ASN A 82 -16.81 8.07 -4.30
CA ASN A 82 -15.64 7.90 -3.43
C ASN A 82 -14.91 6.57 -3.66
N VAL A 83 -15.66 5.48 -3.90
CA VAL A 83 -15.13 4.18 -4.29
C VAL A 83 -14.37 4.32 -5.62
N HIS A 84 -14.96 4.93 -6.63
CA HIS A 84 -14.29 5.17 -7.92
C HIS A 84 -13.08 6.09 -7.81
N ASN A 85 -13.11 7.10 -6.93
CA ASN A 85 -11.98 7.97 -6.66
C ASN A 85 -10.83 7.21 -6.00
N GLY A 86 -11.12 6.33 -5.04
CA GLY A 86 -10.12 5.43 -4.45
C GLY A 86 -9.48 4.53 -5.49
N ARG A 87 -10.28 3.95 -6.40
CA ARG A 87 -9.76 3.15 -7.52
C ARG A 87 -8.86 3.96 -8.44
N ARG A 88 -9.29 5.15 -8.88
CA ARG A 88 -8.51 6.03 -9.76
C ARG A 88 -7.19 6.43 -9.08
N PHE A 89 -7.23 6.70 -7.77
CA PHE A 89 -6.06 7.01 -6.97
C PHE A 89 -5.09 5.82 -6.92
N LEU A 90 -5.54 4.61 -6.62
CA LEU A 90 -4.67 3.43 -6.62
C LEU A 90 -4.03 3.17 -8.00
N LEU A 91 -4.80 3.36 -9.06
CA LEU A 91 -4.27 3.23 -10.43
C LEU A 91 -3.28 4.33 -10.78
N SER A 92 -3.52 5.58 -10.38
CA SER A 92 -2.60 6.69 -10.68
C SER A 92 -1.24 6.51 -10.01
N LEU A 93 -1.17 5.73 -8.93
CA LEU A 93 0.09 5.37 -8.28
C LEU A 93 0.91 4.32 -9.05
N MET A 94 0.27 3.54 -9.92
CA MET A 94 0.94 2.53 -10.74
C MET A 94 1.45 3.08 -12.07
N TYR A 95 0.91 4.21 -12.51
CA TYR A 95 1.33 4.83 -13.76
C TYR A 95 2.40 5.90 -13.54
N PRO A 96 3.37 6.03 -14.46
CA PRO A 96 4.32 7.12 -14.42
C PRO A 96 3.59 8.46 -14.56
N SER A 97 4.09 9.53 -13.92
CA SER A 97 3.49 10.85 -14.18
C SER A 97 3.76 11.29 -15.60
N GLU A 98 2.75 11.87 -16.22
CA GLU A 98 2.89 12.65 -17.45
C GLU A 98 3.84 13.85 -17.29
N SER A 99 4.01 14.37 -16.07
CA SER A 99 4.84 15.54 -15.74
C SER A 99 6.35 15.25 -15.58
N ALA A 100 6.84 14.08 -16.00
CA ALA A 100 8.26 13.78 -15.88
C ALA A 100 9.06 14.50 -16.98
N ASP A 101 9.79 15.55 -16.60
CA ASP A 101 10.67 16.33 -17.50
C ASP A 101 11.81 15.50 -18.13
N SER A 102 12.04 14.27 -17.64
CA SER A 102 13.05 13.37 -18.19
C SER A 102 12.65 11.90 -18.00
N VAL A 103 13.14 11.03 -18.89
CA VAL A 103 12.95 9.56 -18.82
C VAL A 103 13.45 8.97 -17.48
N ALA A 104 14.47 9.59 -16.87
CA ALA A 104 14.99 9.18 -15.56
C ALA A 104 14.02 9.50 -14.39
N ASN A 105 13.18 10.53 -14.54
CA ASN A 105 12.18 10.93 -13.55
C ASN A 105 10.78 10.33 -13.83
N GLY A 106 10.63 9.57 -14.91
CA GLY A 106 9.38 8.92 -15.32
C GLY A 106 9.02 7.66 -14.54
N GLY A 107 9.55 7.49 -13.32
CA GLY A 107 9.22 6.35 -12.46
C GLY A 107 7.81 6.43 -11.87
N THR A 108 7.34 5.31 -11.33
CA THR A 108 6.12 5.26 -10.51
C THR A 108 6.27 6.18 -9.29
N PRO A 109 5.24 6.94 -8.91
CA PRO A 109 5.31 7.81 -7.74
C PRO A 109 5.57 7.01 -6.46
N ARG A 110 6.39 7.60 -5.58
CA ARG A 110 6.57 7.09 -4.22
C ARG A 110 5.36 7.45 -3.37
N VAL A 111 4.98 6.50 -2.52
CA VAL A 111 3.79 6.57 -1.69
C VAL A 111 4.21 6.48 -0.24
N LEU A 112 3.70 7.37 0.59
CA LEU A 112 3.78 7.28 2.03
C LEU A 112 2.62 6.42 2.52
N PHE A 113 2.94 5.22 3.00
CA PHE A 113 1.99 4.32 3.65
C PHE A 113 2.03 4.57 5.15
N VAL A 114 0.91 5.04 5.70
CA VAL A 114 0.74 5.29 7.13
C VAL A 114 -0.37 4.42 7.69
N TRP A 115 0.02 3.52 8.56
CA TRP A 115 -0.87 2.91 9.54
C TRP A 115 -0.45 3.43 10.92
N PRO A 116 -1.29 4.24 11.60
CA PRO A 116 -0.89 5.05 12.75
C PRO A 116 -0.02 4.38 13.81
N SER A 117 -0.28 3.11 14.13
CA SER A 117 0.42 2.33 15.15
C SER A 117 1.39 1.27 14.63
N LEU A 118 1.34 0.90 13.34
CA LEU A 118 2.05 -0.27 12.81
C LEU A 118 3.13 0.11 11.80
N PHE A 119 2.79 0.94 10.81
CA PHE A 119 3.70 1.22 9.69
C PHE A 119 3.72 2.71 9.36
N ARG A 120 4.92 3.22 9.13
CA ARG A 120 5.15 4.55 8.55
C ARG A 120 6.35 4.42 7.63
N LEU A 121 6.08 4.19 6.36
CA LEU A 121 7.13 3.89 5.39
C LEU A 121 6.83 4.51 4.05
N THR A 122 7.90 4.88 3.37
CA THR A 122 7.86 5.29 1.97
C THR A 122 8.09 4.05 1.12
N CYS A 123 7.13 3.72 0.26
CA CYS A 123 7.18 2.58 -0.63
C CYS A 123 6.76 2.95 -2.05
N GLU A 124 7.06 2.06 -2.98
CA GLU A 124 6.52 2.08 -4.34
C GLU A 124 5.55 0.90 -4.45
N LEU A 125 4.45 1.10 -5.18
CA LEU A 125 3.49 0.02 -5.42
C LEU A 125 3.97 -0.80 -6.62
N ASP A 126 4.04 -2.12 -6.45
CA ASP A 126 4.50 -3.05 -7.48
C ASP A 126 3.33 -3.71 -8.21
N VAL A 127 2.31 -4.15 -7.45
CA VAL A 127 1.15 -4.86 -7.99
C VAL A 127 -0.13 -4.32 -7.34
N VAL A 128 -1.12 -4.00 -8.18
CA VAL A 128 -2.49 -3.67 -7.77
C VAL A 128 -3.45 -4.58 -8.53
N SER A 129 -4.19 -5.42 -7.79
CA SER A 129 -5.26 -6.25 -8.32
C SER A 129 -6.59 -5.70 -7.82
N ILE A 130 -7.59 -5.58 -8.71
CA ILE A 130 -8.91 -5.04 -8.38
C ILE A 130 -9.96 -6.03 -8.83
N GLU A 131 -10.75 -6.53 -7.89
CA GLU A 131 -11.90 -7.41 -8.16
C GLU A 131 -13.20 -6.61 -8.02
N HIS A 132 -13.87 -6.37 -9.15
CA HIS A 132 -15.14 -5.66 -9.18
C HIS A 132 -16.30 -6.61 -8.86
N SER A 133 -17.17 -6.24 -7.91
CA SER A 133 -18.35 -7.01 -7.54
C SER A 133 -19.58 -6.10 -7.39
N LYS A 134 -20.75 -6.55 -7.87
CA LYS A 134 -22.02 -5.79 -7.89
C LYS A 134 -21.93 -4.46 -8.66
N PHE A 135 -22.84 -4.30 -9.61
CA PHE A 135 -22.92 -3.13 -10.46
C PHE A 135 -24.29 -2.47 -10.31
N ASN A 136 -24.33 -1.15 -10.39
CA ASN A 136 -25.59 -0.41 -10.44
C ASN A 136 -26.19 -0.46 -11.86
N SER A 137 -27.41 0.06 -12.03
CA SER A 137 -28.10 0.13 -13.33
C SER A 137 -27.38 1.02 -14.37
N GLN A 138 -26.41 1.82 -13.96
CA GLN A 138 -25.56 2.65 -14.83
C GLN A 138 -24.21 1.99 -15.16
N GLY A 139 -23.96 0.76 -14.70
CA GLY A 139 -22.71 0.03 -14.93
C GLY A 139 -21.54 0.45 -14.03
N LEU A 140 -21.76 1.35 -13.07
CA LEU A 140 -20.76 1.70 -12.06
C LEU A 140 -20.65 0.61 -11.00
N THR A 141 -19.43 0.39 -10.53
CA THR A 141 -19.15 -0.63 -9.51
C THR A 141 -19.54 -0.10 -8.14
N THR A 142 -20.34 -0.88 -7.44
CA THR A 142 -20.82 -0.57 -6.09
C THR A 142 -19.89 -1.13 -5.02
N ILE A 143 -19.21 -2.25 -5.32
CA ILE A 143 -18.28 -2.91 -4.41
C ILE A 143 -17.01 -3.38 -5.15
N PHE A 144 -15.82 -3.13 -4.62
CA PHE A 144 -14.61 -3.82 -5.11
C PHE A 144 -13.68 -4.22 -3.97
N ARG A 145 -12.81 -5.19 -4.24
CA ARG A 145 -11.77 -5.68 -3.35
C ARG A 145 -10.40 -5.56 -4.01
#